data_AF-A0A9E5LV63-F1
#
_entry.id   AF-A0A9E5LV63-F1
#
_cell.length_a   1.000
_cell.length_b   1.000
_cell.length_c   1.000
_cell.angle_alpha   90.00
_cell.angle_beta   90.00
_cell.angle_gamma   90.00
#
_symmetry.space_group_name_H-M   'P 1'
#
loop_
_entity.id
_entity.type
_entity.pdbx_description
1 polymer ?
#
loop_
_entity_poly.entity_id
_entity_poly.type
_entity_poly.pdbx_seq_one_letter_code
_entity_poly.pdbx_strand_id
1 'polypeptide(L)'
;WTVTLEGHRKQIVNEESEWGFPAWQLGYTAIALLNDGRFVGIHGPVDNRKLVIVNPVNGEYRDIPSQFTTFIPTIVSNGTSVLAFASNNSNFSTLVEFTVESTSTEEIVRPNPLPLPATFAPEIKEITVSGNGREVKVILHKAKNPNFTSGGATPLLVQVHGGPTAHHSATLDREFLYWTSRGFTVADINYGGSTGYGAKYRHLLDGQWFLP
;
A
#
# COMPACT_ATOMS: atom_id res chain seq x y z
N TRP A 1 15.10 9.15 9.28
CA TRP A 1 16.38 9.79 9.63
C TRP A 1 16.28 11.29 9.43
N THR A 2 16.92 12.10 10.27
CA THR A 2 17.41 13.44 9.88
C THR A 2 18.89 13.34 9.49
N VAL A 3 19.34 14.22 8.60
CA VAL A 3 20.73 14.30 8.16
C VAL A 3 21.17 15.76 8.25
N THR A 4 22.26 16.05 8.98
CA THR A 4 22.83 17.41 9.02
C THR A 4 23.62 17.73 7.74
N LEU A 5 23.99 18.99 7.53
CA LEU A 5 24.80 19.38 6.38
C LEU A 5 26.19 18.72 6.37
N GLU A 6 26.68 18.36 7.56
CA GLU A 6 27.93 17.61 7.77
C GLU A 6 27.73 16.09 7.61
N GLY A 7 26.52 15.64 7.27
CA GLY A 7 26.21 14.23 7.03
C GLY A 7 25.90 13.41 8.29
N HIS A 8 25.80 14.03 9.48
CA HIS A 8 25.45 13.31 10.69
C HIS A 8 24.00 12.83 10.61
N ARG A 9 23.80 11.51 10.80
CA ARG A 9 22.48 10.89 10.72
C ARG A 9 21.93 10.62 12.11
N LYS A 10 20.69 11.02 12.36
CA LYS A 10 19.92 10.64 13.56
C LYS A 10 18.68 9.87 13.13
N GLN A 11 18.47 8.69 13.71
CA GLN A 11 17.25 7.92 13.47
C GLN A 11 16.06 8.62 14.13
N ILE A 12 14.93 8.75 13.43
CA ILE A 12 13.71 9.39 13.98
C ILE A 12 12.75 8.31 14.45
N VAL A 13 12.34 7.44 13.53
CA VAL A 13 11.44 6.31 13.79
C VAL A 13 12.23 5.03 13.56
N ASN A 14 12.11 4.06 14.46
CA ASN A 14 12.69 2.73 14.31
C ASN A 14 11.59 1.70 14.13
N GLU A 15 11.37 1.26 12.89
CA GLU A 15 10.38 0.23 12.58
C GLU A 15 10.82 -0.64 11.41
N GLU A 16 10.16 -1.79 11.26
CA GLU A 16 10.45 -2.76 10.20
C GLU A 16 9.86 -2.36 8.84
N SER A 17 8.81 -1.53 8.82
CA SER A 17 8.13 -1.19 7.57
C SER A 17 8.97 -0.26 6.69
N GLU A 18 8.80 -0.38 5.38
CA GLU A 18 9.43 0.54 4.43
C GLU A 18 8.60 1.81 4.29
N TRP A 19 9.28 2.95 4.48
CA TRP A 19 8.73 4.29 4.23
C TRP A 19 9.13 4.82 2.85
N GLY A 20 10.19 4.24 2.29
CA GLY A 20 10.68 4.53 0.94
C GLY A 20 9.91 3.70 -0.08
N PHE A 21 9.30 4.37 -1.04
CA PHE A 21 8.69 3.75 -2.21
C PHE A 21 9.75 3.56 -3.31
N PRO A 22 9.47 2.81 -4.39
CA PRO A 22 10.40 2.66 -5.51
C PRO A 22 10.99 3.99 -6.00
N ALA A 23 12.27 4.21 -5.78
CA ALA A 23 12.92 5.51 -6.05
C ALA A 23 13.05 5.86 -7.54
N TRP A 24 12.77 4.91 -8.44
CA TRP A 24 12.76 5.13 -9.89
C TRP A 24 11.43 5.73 -10.39
N GLN A 25 10.41 5.81 -9.55
CA GLN A 25 9.16 6.52 -9.85
C GLN A 25 9.32 8.01 -9.53
N LEU A 26 9.17 8.85 -10.56
CA LEU A 26 9.31 10.31 -10.42
C LEU A 26 8.08 10.92 -9.76
N GLY A 27 8.30 11.94 -8.93
CA GLY A 27 7.22 12.71 -8.30
C GLY A 27 6.62 12.06 -7.05
N TYR A 28 7.16 10.93 -6.59
CA TYR A 28 6.73 10.34 -5.33
C TYR A 28 7.15 11.20 -4.13
N THR A 29 6.14 11.63 -3.37
CA THR A 29 6.24 12.30 -2.08
C THR A 29 5.50 11.47 -1.04
N ALA A 30 6.23 10.62 -0.31
CA ALA A 30 5.69 9.82 0.77
C ALA A 30 5.71 10.53 2.14
N ILE A 31 6.26 11.76 2.19
CA ILE A 31 6.37 12.60 3.38
C ILE A 31 5.91 14.02 3.03
N ALA A 32 5.13 14.65 3.90
CA ALA A 32 4.71 16.05 3.80
C ALA A 32 4.90 16.78 5.15
N LEU A 33 5.34 18.04 5.12
CA LEU A 33 5.60 18.84 6.33
C LEU A 33 4.33 19.54 6.84
N LEU A 34 4.24 19.69 8.16
CA LEU A 34 3.21 20.45 8.85
C LEU A 34 3.75 21.81 9.37
N ASN A 35 2.86 22.75 9.70
CA ASN A 35 3.24 24.10 10.11
C ASN A 35 4.04 24.14 11.43
N ASP A 36 3.89 23.14 12.28
CA ASP A 36 4.55 23.04 13.58
C ASP A 36 5.86 22.23 13.55
N GLY A 37 6.34 21.88 12.36
CA GLY A 37 7.59 21.13 12.16
C GLY A 37 7.44 19.61 12.29
N ARG A 38 6.25 19.08 12.60
CA ARG A 38 5.95 17.66 12.41
C ARG A 38 5.86 17.33 10.93
N PHE A 39 5.83 16.04 10.60
CA PHE A 39 5.57 15.58 9.25
C PHE A 39 4.56 14.44 9.23
N VAL A 40 3.83 14.33 8.12
CA VAL A 40 3.00 13.17 7.80
C VAL A 40 3.78 12.26 6.87
N GLY A 41 3.75 10.95 7.13
CA GLY A 41 4.32 9.93 6.26
C GLY A 41 3.34 8.80 5.97
N ILE A 42 3.76 7.86 5.12
CA ILE A 42 3.07 6.59 4.88
C ILE A 42 3.94 5.45 5.41
N HIS A 43 3.36 4.56 6.21
CA HIS A 43 4.07 3.42 6.80
C HIS A 43 3.15 2.19 6.96
N GLY A 44 3.68 1.07 7.47
CA GLY A 44 2.95 -0.18 7.70
C GLY A 44 3.21 -1.27 6.66
N PRO A 45 2.57 -2.45 6.77
CA PRO A 45 2.69 -3.50 5.75
C PRO A 45 1.92 -3.16 4.47
N VAL A 46 2.22 -3.86 3.37
CA VAL A 46 1.59 -3.65 2.05
C VAL A 46 0.07 -3.84 2.06
N ASP A 47 -0.45 -4.69 2.95
CA ASP A 47 -1.88 -4.97 3.07
C ASP A 47 -2.62 -4.08 4.08
N ASN A 48 -1.90 -3.22 4.81
CA ASN A 48 -2.48 -2.34 5.82
C ASN A 48 -1.64 -1.07 6.05
N ARG A 49 -1.46 -0.27 5.00
CA ARG A 49 -0.75 1.01 5.07
C ARG A 49 -1.57 2.05 5.83
N LYS A 50 -0.87 2.96 6.49
CA LYS A 50 -1.45 4.06 7.26
C LYS A 50 -0.74 5.37 6.97
N LEU A 51 -1.49 6.48 7.11
CA LEU A 51 -0.89 7.78 7.32
C LEU A 51 -0.50 7.94 8.78
N VAL A 52 0.66 8.54 9.02
CA VAL A 52 1.23 8.70 10.37
C VAL A 52 1.79 10.09 10.54
N ILE A 53 1.53 10.71 11.70
CA ILE A 53 2.11 12.00 12.09
C ILE A 53 3.31 11.71 12.97
N VAL A 54 4.46 12.30 12.65
CA VAL A 54 5.72 12.09 13.36
C VAL A 54 6.26 13.42 13.88
N ASN A 55 6.66 13.43 15.14
CA ASN A 55 7.46 14.50 15.73
C ASN A 55 8.95 14.20 15.52
N PRO A 56 9.67 14.96 14.68
CA PRO A 56 11.08 14.67 14.39
C PRO A 56 12.03 14.97 15.56
N VAL A 57 11.60 15.72 16.58
CA VAL A 57 12.43 16.12 17.72
C VAL A 57 12.63 14.93 18.67
N ASN A 58 11.53 14.32 19.10
CA ASN A 58 11.52 13.24 20.09
C ASN A 58 11.28 11.84 19.47
N GLY A 59 10.88 11.77 18.19
CA GLY A 59 10.60 10.51 17.50
C GLY A 59 9.24 9.90 17.81
N GLU A 60 8.39 10.59 18.59
CA GLU A 60 7.02 10.14 18.84
C GLU A 60 6.18 10.22 17.56
N TYR A 61 5.31 9.24 17.35
CA TYR A 61 4.41 9.22 16.21
C TYR A 61 3.07 8.60 16.56
N ARG A 62 2.03 8.98 15.80
CA ARG A 62 0.69 8.42 15.90
C ARG A 62 0.06 8.26 14.53
N ASP A 63 -0.65 7.17 14.34
CA ASP A 63 -1.42 6.94 13.11
C ASP A 63 -2.57 7.94 13.02
N ILE A 64 -2.90 8.38 11.81
CA ILE A 64 -4.16 9.07 11.53
C ILE A 64 -5.24 7.99 11.35
N PRO A 65 -6.28 7.95 12.20
CA PRO A 65 -7.39 7.03 11.99
C PRO A 65 -8.00 7.20 10.60
N SER A 66 -8.18 6.09 9.88
CA SER A 66 -8.74 6.10 8.53
C SER A 66 -9.37 4.75 8.20
N GLN A 67 -10.40 4.76 7.34
CA GLN A 67 -10.94 3.55 6.73
C GLN A 67 -10.09 3.04 5.55
N PHE A 68 -9.15 3.86 5.07
CA PHE A 68 -8.28 3.52 3.96
C PHE A 68 -7.03 2.79 4.44
N THR A 69 -6.61 1.79 3.67
CA THR A 69 -5.51 0.87 4.01
C THR A 69 -4.39 0.88 2.98
N THR A 70 -4.48 1.77 1.98
CA THR A 70 -3.50 1.95 0.91
C THR A 70 -3.45 3.41 0.54
N PHE A 71 -2.25 3.94 0.35
CA PHE A 71 -2.01 5.35 0.01
C PHE A 71 -0.98 5.43 -1.11
N ILE A 72 -1.30 6.17 -2.17
CA ILE A 72 -0.33 6.47 -3.22
C ILE A 72 0.68 7.48 -2.65
N PRO A 73 2.00 7.30 -2.86
CA PRO A 73 3.04 8.17 -2.31
C PRO A 73 3.13 9.49 -3.08
N THR A 74 2.04 10.25 -3.12
CA THR A 74 1.96 11.59 -3.72
C THR A 74 1.20 12.50 -2.76
N ILE A 75 1.51 12.43 -1.47
CA ILE A 75 0.81 13.20 -0.43
C ILE A 75 1.30 14.64 -0.44
N VAL A 76 0.38 15.57 -0.19
CA VAL A 76 0.66 17.01 -0.10
C VAL A 76 -0.01 17.60 1.13
N SER A 77 0.61 18.61 1.74
CA SER A 77 0.06 19.27 2.94
C SER A 77 -0.02 20.78 2.74
N ASN A 78 -1.03 21.39 3.35
CA ASN A 78 -1.15 22.84 3.54
C ASN A 78 -0.67 23.29 4.93
N GLY A 79 -0.08 22.39 5.71
CA GLY A 79 0.42 22.65 7.06
C GLY A 79 -0.50 22.22 8.21
N THR A 80 -1.81 22.05 7.96
CA THR A 80 -2.81 21.59 8.95
C THR A 80 -3.62 20.39 8.49
N SER A 81 -3.67 20.16 7.18
CA SER A 81 -4.33 19.03 6.52
C SER A 81 -3.42 18.38 5.49
N VAL A 82 -3.75 17.16 5.08
CA VAL A 82 -3.04 16.40 4.05
C VAL A 82 -4.01 15.89 3.00
N LEU A 83 -3.74 16.14 1.72
CA LEU A 83 -4.44 15.49 0.61
C LEU A 83 -3.66 14.24 0.19
N ALA A 84 -4.38 13.13 0.03
CA ALA A 84 -3.83 11.87 -0.45
C ALA A 84 -4.81 11.14 -1.36
N PHE A 85 -4.27 10.35 -2.29
CA PHE A 85 -5.03 9.30 -2.96
C PHE A 85 -4.99 8.05 -2.09
N ALA A 86 -6.17 7.62 -1.63
CA ALA A 86 -6.33 6.53 -0.69
C ALA A 86 -7.32 5.49 -1.23
N SER A 87 -7.08 4.22 -0.91
CA SER A 87 -7.95 3.10 -1.31
C SER A 87 -8.01 2.02 -0.22
N ASN A 88 -8.98 1.11 -0.37
CA ASN A 88 -9.16 -0.06 0.51
C ASN A 88 -9.86 -1.18 -0.28
N ASN A 89 -10.48 -2.13 0.42
CA ASN A 89 -11.17 -3.26 -0.21
C ASN A 89 -12.59 -2.93 -0.73
N SER A 90 -13.06 -1.70 -0.55
CA SER A 90 -14.41 -1.23 -0.94
C SER A 90 -14.39 -0.01 -1.86
N ASN A 91 -13.27 0.72 -1.91
CA ASN A 91 -13.07 1.92 -2.70
C ASN A 91 -11.83 1.81 -3.58
N PHE A 92 -11.96 2.19 -4.85
CA PHE A 92 -10.78 2.47 -5.68
C PHE A 92 -10.07 3.73 -5.16
N SER A 93 -8.87 3.98 -5.70
CA SER A 93 -8.11 5.22 -5.44
C SER A 93 -9.01 6.46 -5.52
N THR A 94 -9.19 7.08 -4.35
CA THR A 94 -10.12 8.16 -4.05
C THR A 94 -9.32 9.33 -3.48
N LEU A 95 -9.65 10.56 -3.85
CA LEU A 95 -8.97 11.74 -3.28
C LEU A 95 -9.62 12.09 -1.94
N VAL A 96 -8.80 12.13 -0.90
CA VAL A 96 -9.24 12.33 0.49
C VAL A 96 -8.38 13.41 1.14
N GLU A 97 -9.02 14.31 1.89
CA GLU A 97 -8.35 15.26 2.76
C GLU A 97 -8.37 14.75 4.20
N PHE A 98 -7.21 14.77 4.85
CA PHE A 98 -7.03 14.36 6.24
C PHE A 98 -6.71 15.55 7.13
N THR A 99 -7.55 15.82 8.12
CA THR A 99 -7.29 16.89 9.11
C THR A 99 -6.46 16.33 10.26
N VAL A 100 -5.28 16.90 10.51
CA VAL A 100 -4.26 16.34 11.43
C VAL A 100 -4.71 16.33 12.90
N GLU A 101 -5.41 17.38 13.37
CA GLU A 101 -5.77 17.58 14.79
C GLU A 101 -7.25 17.30 15.11
N SER A 102 -8.00 16.70 14.19
CA SER A 102 -9.43 16.40 14.39
C SER A 102 -9.65 14.95 14.83
N THR A 103 -10.75 14.70 15.55
CA THR A 103 -11.27 13.34 15.84
C THR A 103 -12.06 12.75 14.67
N SER A 104 -12.51 13.60 13.73
CA SER A 104 -13.09 13.21 12.44
C SER A 104 -12.08 13.59 11.35
N THR A 105 -11.34 12.60 10.89
CA THR A 105 -10.02 12.77 10.28
C THR A 105 -9.99 12.70 8.76
N GLU A 106 -11.10 12.43 8.08
CA GLU A 106 -11.09 12.22 6.62
C GLU A 106 -12.35 12.77 5.93
N GLU A 107 -12.16 13.54 4.85
CA GLU A 107 -13.20 14.02 3.94
C GLU A 107 -12.90 13.54 2.52
N ILE A 108 -13.88 12.89 1.88
CA ILE A 108 -13.74 12.46 0.48
C ILE A 108 -13.97 13.66 -0.44
N VAL A 109 -12.88 14.15 -1.05
CA VAL A 109 -12.88 15.30 -1.97
C VAL A 109 -13.34 14.90 -3.38
N ARG A 110 -12.92 13.72 -3.85
CA ARG A 110 -13.34 13.13 -5.14
C ARG A 110 -13.54 11.62 -4.99
N PRO A 111 -14.78 11.14 -4.87
CA PRO A 111 -15.07 9.72 -4.72
C PRO A 111 -14.76 8.95 -6.01
N ASN A 112 -14.27 7.72 -5.86
CA ASN A 112 -14.11 6.76 -6.96
C ASN A 112 -14.75 5.42 -6.56
N PRO A 113 -16.09 5.35 -6.47
CA PRO A 113 -16.78 4.18 -5.95
C PRO A 113 -16.73 3.02 -6.95
N LEU A 114 -17.02 1.83 -6.45
CA LEU A 114 -17.28 0.66 -7.29
C LEU A 114 -18.45 0.96 -8.27
N PRO A 115 -18.30 0.76 -9.59
CA PRO A 115 -19.40 0.93 -10.55
C PRO A 115 -20.39 -0.25 -10.54
N LEU A 116 -20.29 -1.13 -9.54
CA LEU A 116 -21.09 -2.33 -9.34
C LEU A 116 -21.58 -2.35 -7.87
N PRO A 117 -22.63 -3.13 -7.54
CA PRO A 117 -23.00 -3.36 -6.15
C PRO A 117 -21.83 -3.90 -5.33
N ALA A 118 -21.70 -3.48 -4.07
CA ALA A 118 -20.62 -3.91 -3.16
C ALA A 118 -20.53 -5.44 -2.99
N THR A 119 -21.60 -6.17 -3.29
CA THR A 119 -21.63 -7.64 -3.30
C THR A 119 -20.72 -8.29 -4.36
N PHE A 120 -20.23 -7.51 -5.33
CA PHE A 120 -19.20 -7.93 -6.30
C PHE A 120 -17.77 -7.66 -5.84
N ALA A 121 -17.55 -6.89 -4.76
CA ALA A 121 -16.21 -6.66 -4.23
C ALA A 121 -15.63 -7.99 -3.71
N PRO A 122 -14.45 -8.43 -4.21
CA PRO A 122 -13.84 -9.67 -3.77
C PRO A 122 -13.33 -9.56 -2.34
N GLU A 123 -13.19 -10.71 -1.66
CA GLU A 123 -12.33 -10.78 -0.48
C GLU A 123 -10.88 -10.64 -0.95
N ILE A 124 -10.16 -9.67 -0.39
CA ILE A 124 -8.76 -9.40 -0.68
C ILE A 124 -7.94 -9.68 0.56
N LYS A 125 -6.93 -10.55 0.44
CA LYS A 125 -6.09 -10.95 1.56
C LYS A 125 -4.66 -11.25 1.13
N GLU A 126 -3.69 -10.72 1.84
CA GLU A 126 -2.30 -11.15 1.70
C GLU A 126 -2.05 -12.47 2.46
N ILE A 127 -1.33 -13.37 1.81
CA ILE A 127 -0.80 -14.61 2.40
C ILE A 127 0.70 -14.73 2.09
N THR A 128 1.40 -15.53 2.88
CA THR A 128 2.76 -15.95 2.58
C THR A 128 2.76 -17.39 2.11
N VAL A 129 3.37 -17.65 0.96
CA VAL A 129 3.54 -18.98 0.39
C VAL A 129 5.02 -19.37 0.49
N SER A 130 5.29 -20.53 1.08
CA SER A 130 6.64 -21.07 1.20
C SER A 130 6.88 -22.16 0.15
N GLY A 131 8.02 -22.10 -0.54
CA GLY A 131 8.42 -23.10 -1.54
C GLY A 131 9.91 -22.99 -1.87
N ASN A 132 10.59 -24.12 -2.05
CA ASN A 132 12.03 -24.17 -2.36
C ASN A 132 12.91 -23.34 -1.41
N GLY A 133 12.57 -23.31 -0.11
CA GLY A 133 13.29 -22.54 0.90
C GLY A 133 13.10 -21.01 0.82
N ARG A 134 12.17 -20.52 -0.01
CA ARG A 134 11.84 -19.10 -0.15
C ARG A 134 10.41 -18.84 0.32
N GLU A 135 10.18 -17.62 0.80
CA GLU A 135 8.85 -17.10 1.10
C GLU A 135 8.44 -16.05 0.07
N VAL A 136 7.21 -16.15 -0.41
CA VAL A 136 6.63 -15.25 -1.42
C VAL A 136 5.37 -14.61 -0.86
N LYS A 137 5.23 -13.29 -1.06
CA LYS A 137 4.05 -12.53 -0.64
C LYS A 137 3.03 -12.54 -1.77
N VAL A 138 1.80 -12.94 -1.46
CA VAL A 138 0.74 -13.12 -2.46
C VAL A 138 -0.53 -12.46 -1.98
N ILE A 139 -1.06 -11.53 -2.76
CA ILE A 139 -2.36 -10.93 -2.54
C ILE A 139 -3.38 -11.75 -3.32
N LEU A 140 -4.32 -12.37 -2.60
CA LEU A 140 -5.43 -13.10 -3.21
C LEU A 140 -6.63 -12.19 -3.36
N HIS A 141 -7.10 -12.02 -4.59
CA HIS A 141 -8.42 -11.47 -4.89
C HIS A 141 -9.34 -12.64 -5.23
N LYS A 142 -10.17 -13.07 -4.28
CA LYS A 142 -11.01 -14.27 -4.45
C LYS A 142 -12.11 -14.02 -5.47
N ALA A 143 -12.38 -15.03 -6.31
CA ALA A 143 -13.54 -15.04 -7.18
C ALA A 143 -14.83 -14.70 -6.41
N LYS A 144 -15.60 -13.74 -6.92
CA LYS A 144 -16.81 -13.26 -6.27
C LYS A 144 -17.84 -12.81 -7.29
N ASN A 145 -18.97 -13.50 -7.34
CA ASN A 145 -20.14 -13.07 -8.08
C ASN A 145 -21.40 -13.40 -7.25
N PRO A 146 -22.26 -12.42 -6.91
CA PRO A 146 -23.47 -12.68 -6.12
C PRO A 146 -24.50 -13.55 -6.86
N ASN A 147 -24.41 -13.66 -8.19
CA ASN A 147 -25.35 -14.41 -9.03
C ASN A 147 -24.81 -15.78 -9.44
N PHE A 148 -23.57 -16.11 -9.08
CA PHE A 148 -22.94 -17.38 -9.44
C PHE A 148 -21.99 -17.87 -8.36
N THR A 149 -22.17 -19.11 -7.93
CA THR A 149 -21.27 -19.80 -6.99
C THR A 149 -20.60 -20.96 -7.70
N SER A 150 -19.28 -21.07 -7.56
CA SER A 150 -18.55 -22.24 -8.06
C SER A 150 -18.96 -23.49 -7.28
N GLY A 151 -19.17 -24.61 -7.99
CA GLY A 151 -19.35 -25.93 -7.38
C GLY A 151 -18.05 -26.56 -6.85
N GLY A 152 -16.91 -25.89 -6.99
CA GLY A 152 -15.59 -26.38 -6.57
C GLY A 152 -14.50 -25.31 -6.64
N ALA A 153 -13.25 -25.75 -6.82
CA ALA A 153 -12.11 -24.83 -6.97
C ALA A 153 -12.33 -23.87 -8.16
N THR A 154 -11.87 -22.63 -8.00
CA THR A 154 -11.95 -21.60 -9.05
C THR A 154 -10.67 -21.61 -9.87
N PRO A 155 -10.72 -21.31 -11.18
CA PRO A 155 -9.52 -21.06 -11.96
C PRO A 155 -8.67 -19.96 -11.31
N LEU A 156 -7.35 -20.15 -11.29
CA LEU A 156 -6.40 -19.21 -10.72
C LEU A 156 -5.67 -18.43 -11.83
N LEU A 157 -5.78 -17.11 -11.81
CA LEU A 157 -4.99 -16.20 -12.64
C LEU A 157 -3.80 -15.71 -11.81
N VAL A 158 -2.58 -16.02 -12.24
CA VAL A 158 -1.36 -15.60 -11.55
C VAL A 158 -0.84 -14.33 -12.21
N GLN A 159 -0.81 -13.23 -11.46
CA GLN A 159 -0.30 -11.94 -11.90
C GLN A 159 1.08 -11.69 -11.31
N VAL A 160 2.02 -11.25 -12.14
CA VAL A 160 3.39 -10.88 -11.74
C VAL A 160 3.66 -9.46 -12.19
N HIS A 161 3.91 -8.55 -11.24
CA HIS A 161 4.09 -7.14 -11.54
C HIS A 161 5.45 -6.82 -12.19
N GLY A 162 5.50 -5.72 -12.94
CA GLY A 162 6.75 -5.15 -13.48
C GLY A 162 7.58 -4.42 -12.43
N GLY A 163 8.75 -3.91 -12.79
CA GLY A 163 9.65 -3.18 -11.89
C GLY A 163 11.11 -3.50 -12.19
N PRO A 164 11.75 -4.44 -11.46
CA PRO A 164 11.17 -5.38 -10.48
C PRO A 164 11.04 -4.83 -9.05
N THR A 165 11.71 -3.72 -8.75
CA THR A 165 11.61 -3.03 -7.46
C THR A 165 10.31 -2.23 -7.39
N ALA A 166 9.18 -2.91 -7.22
CA ALA A 166 7.84 -2.35 -7.07
C ALA A 166 6.99 -3.26 -6.18
N HIS A 167 5.72 -2.94 -5.97
CA HIS A 167 4.75 -3.87 -5.39
C HIS A 167 3.33 -3.49 -5.84
N HIS A 168 2.41 -4.44 -5.80
CA HIS A 168 0.99 -4.16 -5.77
C HIS A 168 0.47 -4.16 -4.33
N SER A 169 -0.54 -3.35 -4.03
CA SER A 169 -1.16 -3.22 -2.71
C SER A 169 -2.44 -4.04 -2.61
N ALA A 170 -2.80 -4.48 -1.39
CA ALA A 170 -4.02 -5.25 -1.17
C ALA A 170 -5.27 -4.35 -1.16
N THR A 171 -5.71 -3.93 -2.35
CA THR A 171 -6.82 -3.00 -2.55
C THR A 171 -7.63 -3.36 -3.80
N LEU A 172 -8.80 -2.75 -3.98
CA LEU A 172 -9.58 -2.94 -5.20
C LEU A 172 -8.80 -2.49 -6.45
N ASP A 173 -8.75 -3.39 -7.41
CA ASP A 173 -8.20 -3.16 -8.75
C ASP A 173 -9.27 -3.45 -9.81
N ARG A 174 -9.35 -2.59 -10.84
CA ARG A 174 -10.38 -2.68 -11.88
C ARG A 174 -10.17 -3.88 -12.80
N GLU A 175 -8.92 -4.19 -13.12
CA GLU A 175 -8.55 -5.33 -13.94
C GLU A 175 -8.84 -6.63 -13.18
N PHE A 176 -8.45 -6.71 -11.90
CA PHE A 176 -8.73 -7.91 -11.10
C PHE A 176 -10.23 -8.09 -10.84
N LEU A 177 -10.98 -7.01 -10.63
CA LEU A 177 -12.43 -7.07 -10.49
C LEU A 177 -13.12 -7.67 -11.73
N TYR A 178 -12.60 -7.42 -12.92
CA TYR A 178 -13.13 -8.02 -14.15
C TYR A 178 -13.06 -9.54 -14.10
N TRP A 179 -11.94 -10.09 -13.63
CA TRP A 179 -11.70 -11.52 -13.50
C TRP A 179 -12.44 -12.14 -12.32
N THR A 180 -12.40 -11.51 -11.14
CA THR A 180 -13.07 -12.03 -9.93
C THR A 180 -14.57 -12.09 -10.09
N SER A 181 -15.17 -11.10 -10.75
CA SER A 181 -16.61 -11.11 -11.08
C SER A 181 -17.00 -12.20 -12.09
N ARG A 182 -16.04 -12.85 -12.76
CA ARG A 182 -16.24 -13.94 -13.74
C ARG A 182 -15.79 -15.30 -13.23
N GLY A 183 -15.56 -15.43 -11.92
CA GLY A 183 -15.27 -16.71 -11.30
C GLY A 183 -13.79 -17.10 -11.26
N PHE A 184 -12.87 -16.18 -11.60
CA PHE A 184 -11.43 -16.40 -11.45
C PHE A 184 -10.94 -15.86 -10.11
N THR A 185 -10.10 -16.61 -9.41
CA THR A 185 -9.32 -16.04 -8.30
C THR A 185 -8.03 -15.47 -8.88
N VAL A 186 -7.63 -14.26 -8.47
CA VAL A 186 -6.35 -13.67 -8.86
C VAL A 186 -5.35 -13.87 -7.72
N ALA A 187 -4.20 -14.44 -8.02
CA ALA A 187 -3.02 -14.47 -7.16
C ALA A 187 -2.02 -13.45 -7.67
N ASP A 188 -1.97 -12.30 -7.00
CA ASP A 188 -1.10 -11.20 -7.33
C ASP A 188 0.20 -11.29 -6.53
N ILE A 189 1.31 -11.50 -7.23
CA ILE A 189 2.57 -11.94 -6.65
C ILE A 189 3.51 -10.76 -6.45
N ASN A 190 3.79 -10.45 -5.18
CA ASN A 190 4.92 -9.63 -4.77
C ASN A 190 6.12 -10.55 -4.48
N TYR A 191 6.93 -10.80 -5.51
CA TYR A 191 8.07 -11.72 -5.47
C TYR A 191 9.28 -11.14 -4.73
N GLY A 192 10.26 -11.98 -4.39
CA GLY A 192 11.52 -11.53 -3.79
C GLY A 192 12.19 -10.48 -4.69
N GLY A 193 12.40 -9.26 -4.18
CA GLY A 193 12.71 -8.08 -4.99
C GLY A 193 11.69 -6.96 -4.85
N SER A 194 10.44 -7.29 -4.51
CA SER A 194 9.37 -6.31 -4.32
C SER A 194 9.67 -5.37 -3.15
N THR A 195 9.20 -4.14 -3.28
CA THR A 195 9.22 -3.13 -2.20
C THR A 195 8.13 -3.38 -1.17
N GLY A 196 8.22 -2.73 -0.02
CA GLY A 196 7.17 -2.72 1.01
C GLY A 196 7.31 -3.80 2.08
N TYR A 197 8.26 -4.72 1.93
CA TYR A 197 8.50 -5.87 2.82
C TYR A 197 9.86 -5.83 3.53
N GLY A 198 10.49 -4.66 3.58
CA GLY A 198 11.80 -4.45 4.20
C GLY A 198 12.97 -4.68 3.25
N ALA A 199 14.10 -4.04 3.56
CA ALA A 199 15.24 -3.99 2.67
C ALA A 199 15.80 -5.37 2.34
N LYS A 200 15.75 -6.30 3.30
CA LYS A 200 16.16 -7.69 3.10
C LYS A 200 15.35 -8.39 2.01
N TYR A 201 14.03 -8.17 1.95
CA TYR A 201 13.16 -8.75 0.93
C TYR A 201 13.39 -8.12 -0.44
N ARG A 202 13.52 -6.78 -0.47
CA ARG A 202 13.79 -6.02 -1.69
C ARG A 202 15.12 -6.39 -2.34
N HIS A 203 16.16 -6.69 -1.56
CA HIS A 203 17.48 -7.05 -2.10
C HIS A 203 17.60 -8.52 -2.52
N LEU A 204 16.55 -9.35 -2.38
CA LEU A 204 16.59 -10.77 -2.80
C LEU A 204 16.85 -10.94 -4.30
N LEU A 205 16.60 -9.91 -5.10
CA LEU A 205 16.76 -9.94 -6.56
C LEU A 205 18.02 -9.22 -7.07
N ASP A 206 18.83 -8.66 -6.17
CA ASP A 206 20.03 -7.90 -6.52
C ASP A 206 21.04 -8.79 -7.27
N GLY A 207 21.21 -8.52 -8.56
CA GLY A 207 22.05 -9.32 -9.44
C GLY A 207 21.53 -10.75 -9.69
N GLN A 208 20.29 -11.07 -9.29
CA GLN A 208 19.69 -12.40 -9.41
C GLN A 208 18.49 -12.45 -10.38
N TRP A 209 18.25 -11.38 -11.13
CA TRP A 209 17.09 -11.32 -12.01
C TRP A 209 17.19 -12.35 -13.15
N PHE A 210 16.16 -13.17 -13.31
CA PHE A 210 16.09 -14.32 -14.25
C PHE A 210 17.09 -15.46 -14.01
N LEU A 211 17.83 -15.46 -12.89
CA LEU A 211 18.65 -16.62 -12.53
C LEU A 211 17.79 -17.74 -11.94
N PRO A 212 18.12 -19.02 -12.22
CA PRO A 212 17.39 -20.18 -11.70
C PRO A 212 17.39 -20.27 -10.16
#